data_AF-A0A6C2UUV2-F1
#
_entry.id   AF-A0A6C2UUV2-F1
#
_cell.length_a   1.000
_cell.length_b   1.000
_cell.length_c   1.000
_cell.angle_alpha   90.00
_cell.angle_beta   90.00
_cell.angle_gamma   90.00
#
_symmetry.space_group_name_H-M   'P 1'
#
loop_
_entity.id
_entity.type
_entity.pdbx_description
1 polymer ?
#
loop_
_entity_poly.entity_id
_entity_poly.type
_entity_poly.pdbx_seq_one_letter_code
_entity_poly.pdbx_strand_id
1 'polypeptide(L)' 'MNRKTITRLLLIATLACSAGTMFKMRCTHCKGTGFHAGTNIVCIFCCGKGYK' A
#
# COMPACT_ATOMS: atom_id res chain seq x y z
N MET A 1 13.38 25.42 -31.39
CA MET A 1 12.93 24.50 -30.31
C MET A 1 14.13 23.73 -29.79
N ASN A 2 14.50 23.89 -28.52
CA ASN A 2 15.85 23.54 -28.01
C ASN A 2 15.85 22.14 -27.37
N ARG A 3 16.72 21.22 -27.84
CA ARG A 3 16.73 19.79 -27.44
C ARG A 3 16.83 19.58 -25.92
N LYS A 4 17.52 20.48 -25.21
CA LYS A 4 17.69 20.43 -23.74
C LYS A 4 16.38 20.59 -22.97
N THR A 5 15.39 21.31 -23.53
CA THR A 5 14.09 21.53 -22.89
C THR A 5 13.23 20.26 -22.92
N ILE A 6 13.33 19.50 -24.02
CA ILE A 6 12.61 18.23 -24.22
C ILE A 6 13.12 17.17 -23.24
N THR A 7 14.45 17.09 -23.04
CA THR A 7 15.06 16.14 -22.10
C THR A 7 14.64 16.40 -20.66
N ARG A 8 14.52 17.66 -20.25
CA ARG A 8 14.06 18.04 -18.91
C ARG A 8 12.60 17.69 -18.66
N LEU A 9 11.72 17.89 -19.64
CA LEU A 9 10.31 17.50 -19.51
C LEU A 9 10.13 15.98 -19.39
N LEU A 10 10.89 15.19 -20.14
CA LEU A 10 10.87 13.72 -20.05
C LEU A 10 11.34 13.19 -18.69
N LEU A 11 12.34 13.83 -18.09
CA LEU A 11 12.84 13.50 -16.75
C LEU A 11 11.79 13.77 -15.65
N ILE A 12 10.97 14.80 -15.81
CA ILE A 12 9.93 15.14 -14.81
C ILE A 12 8.74 14.17 -14.91
N ALA A 13 8.36 13.75 -16.13
CA ALA A 13 7.23 12.84 -16.34
C ALA A 13 7.45 11.42 -15.76
N THR A 14 8.69 10.97 -15.63
CA THR A 14 9.01 9.62 -15.14
C THR A 14 8.94 9.48 -13.62
N LEU A 15 9.10 10.56 -12.84
CA LEU A 15 9.07 10.49 -11.37
C LEU A 15 7.66 10.42 -10.76
N ALA A 16 6.59 10.73 -11.51
CA ALA A 16 5.24 10.81 -10.97
C ALA A 16 4.50 9.46 -10.86
N CYS A 17 5.08 8.35 -11.36
CA CYS A 17 4.32 7.14 -11.64
C CYS A 17 4.26 6.09 -10.52
N SER A 18 4.83 6.32 -9.32
CA SER A 18 5.10 5.21 -8.38
C SER A 18 4.53 5.37 -6.96
N ALA A 19 3.49 6.18 -6.75
CA ALA A 19 2.82 6.27 -5.45
C ALA A 19 1.39 5.71 -5.50
N GLY A 20 1.23 4.47 -5.97
CA GLY A 20 0.00 3.71 -5.78
C GLY A 20 -0.09 3.21 -4.35
N THR A 21 -0.57 4.03 -3.41
CA THR A 21 -0.90 3.56 -2.07
C THR A 21 -2.16 2.69 -2.16
N MET A 22 -1.97 1.39 -2.33
CA MET A 22 -3.06 0.42 -2.19
C MET A 22 -3.56 0.48 -0.74
N PHE A 23 -4.67 1.16 -0.50
CA PHE A 23 -5.33 1.20 0.80
C PHE A 23 -5.85 -0.20 1.14
N LYS A 24 -5.03 -0.99 1.83
CA LYS A 24 -5.46 -2.26 2.42
C LYS A 24 -6.40 -1.96 3.58
N MET A 25 -7.67 -2.29 3.41
CA MET A 25 -8.66 -2.15 4.47
C MET A 25 -8.32 -3.09 5.62
N ARG A 26 -8.23 -2.52 6.83
CA ARG A 26 -7.98 -3.30 8.05
C ARG A 26 -9.09 -4.32 8.24
N CYS A 27 -8.71 -5.52 8.66
CA CYS A 27 -9.65 -6.56 9.02
C CYS A 27 -10.49 -6.08 10.21
N THR A 28 -11.81 -6.06 10.05
CA THR A 28 -12.76 -5.60 11.08
C THR A 28 -12.78 -6.51 12.32
N HIS A 29 -12.41 -7.79 12.15
CA HIS A 29 -12.44 -8.78 13.22
C HIS A 29 -11.23 -8.70 14.16
N CYS A 30 -10.03 -8.52 13.62
CA CYS A 30 -8.80 -8.37 14.42
C CYS A 30 -8.29 -6.93 14.51
N LYS A 31 -9.01 -5.96 13.92
CA LYS A 31 -8.66 -4.53 13.92
C LYS A 31 -7.25 -4.23 13.40
N GLY A 32 -6.70 -5.07 12.53
CA GLY A 32 -5.35 -4.88 11.99
C GLY A 32 -4.26 -5.75 12.62
N THR A 33 -4.53 -6.45 13.72
CA THR A 33 -3.48 -7.18 14.45
C THR A 33 -3.13 -8.53 13.84
N GLY A 34 -4.07 -9.16 13.13
CA GLY A 34 -3.95 -10.54 12.66
C GLY A 34 -4.34 -11.59 13.72
N PHE A 35 -4.63 -11.19 14.96
CA PHE A 35 -4.91 -12.09 16.08
C PHE A 35 -6.11 -11.62 16.91
N HIS A 36 -6.76 -12.54 17.61
CA HIS A 36 -7.82 -12.19 18.54
C HIS A 36 -7.25 -11.51 19.80
N ALA A 37 -7.89 -10.42 20.24
CA ALA A 37 -7.39 -9.59 21.35
C ALA A 37 -7.13 -10.43 22.61
N GLY A 38 -5.93 -10.28 23.18
CA GLY A 38 -5.54 -10.98 24.42
C GLY A 38 -5.25 -12.47 24.26
N THR A 39 -5.22 -12.99 23.03
CA THR A 39 -4.88 -14.39 22.75
C THR A 39 -3.89 -14.50 21.59
N ASN A 40 -3.17 -15.61 21.50
CA ASN A 40 -2.32 -15.94 20.34
C ASN A 40 -3.09 -16.67 19.23
N ILE A 41 -4.43 -16.60 19.24
CA ILE A 41 -5.26 -17.28 18.25
C ILE A 41 -5.29 -16.42 16.98
N VAL A 42 -4.87 -17.03 15.86
CA VAL A 42 -4.84 -16.39 14.55
C VAL A 42 -6.25 -16.04 14.09
N CYS A 43 -6.43 -14.83 13.58
CA CYS A 43 -7.71 -14.40 13.04
C CYS A 43 -8.01 -15.12 11.72
N ILE A 44 -8.98 -16.02 11.73
CA ILE A 44 -9.37 -16.84 10.56
C ILE A 44 -9.87 -16.00 9.38
N PHE A 45 -10.44 -14.82 9.63
CA PHE A 45 -11.03 -13.96 8.60
C PHE A 45 -9.98 -13.27 7.72
N CYS A 46 -8.79 -13.03 8.26
CA CYS A 46 -7.67 -12.46 7.50
C CYS A 46 -6.48 -13.41 7.42
N CYS A 47 -6.62 -14.64 7.92
CA CYS A 47 -5.55 -15.63 8.05
C CYS A 47 -4.25 -15.04 8.64
N GLY A 48 -4.36 -14.19 9.67
CA GLY A 48 -3.21 -13.55 10.30
C GLY A 48 -2.64 -12.31 9.60
N LYS A 49 -3.18 -11.89 8.45
CA LYS A 49 -2.64 -10.75 7.68
C LYS A 49 -2.97 -9.39 8.30
N GLY A 50 -4.06 -9.28 9.06
CA GLY A 50 -4.54 -8.01 9.63
C GLY A 50 -5.30 -7.11 8.64
N TYR A 51 -5.33 -7.44 7.35
CA TYR A 51 -6.08 -6.73 6.32
C TYR A 51 -6.81 -7.72 5.40
N LYS A 52 -7.82 -7.22 4.68
CA LYS A 52 -8.49 -7.99 3.61
C LYS A 52 -7.58 -8.10 2.39
#